data_AF-A0A399XJ23-F1
#
_entry.id   AF-A0A399XJ23-F1
#
_cell.length_a   1.000
_cell.length_b   1.000
_cell.length_c   1.000
_cell.angle_alpha   90.00
_cell.angle_beta   90.00
_cell.angle_gamma   90.00
#
_symmetry.space_group_name_H-M   'P 1'
#
loop_
_entity.id
_entity.type
_entity.pdbx_description
1 polymer ?
#
loop_
_entity_poly.entity_id
_entity_poly.type
_entity_poly.pdbx_seq_one_letter_code
_entity_poly.pdbx_strand_id
1 'polypeptide(L)'
;MDAELAEVDEQRVSASEPIDAALLDSYEKLRSRLGGVAVARLVGSNCTGCHLTIPAVEVDRIKRAPENEVVYCDCGRMLVR
;
A
#
# COMPACT_ATOMS: atom_id res chain seq x y z
N MET A 1 -23.17 -15.42 7.05
CA MET A 1 -22.69 -14.03 6.89
C MET A 1 -21.72 -13.68 8.01
N ASP A 2 -22.05 -13.90 9.29
CA ASP A 2 -21.12 -13.61 10.40
C ASP A 2 -19.83 -14.47 10.41
N ALA A 3 -19.92 -15.73 9.99
CA ALA A 3 -18.75 -16.62 9.94
C ALA A 3 -17.68 -16.17 8.92
N GLU A 4 -18.09 -15.61 7.78
CA GLU A 4 -17.18 -15.12 6.74
C GLU A 4 -16.46 -13.84 7.18
N LEU A 5 -17.16 -12.96 7.91
CA LEU A 5 -16.56 -11.79 8.54
C LEU A 5 -15.50 -12.17 9.58
N ALA A 6 -15.80 -13.14 10.44
CA ALA A 6 -14.87 -13.60 11.47
C ALA A 6 -13.59 -14.20 10.86
N GLU A 7 -13.72 -14.99 9.80
CA GLU A 7 -12.58 -15.60 9.10
C GLU A 7 -11.69 -14.53 8.45
N VAL A 8 -12.28 -13.52 7.81
CA VAL A 8 -11.53 -12.41 7.21
C VAL A 8 -10.82 -11.57 8.27
N ASP A 9 -11.45 -11.34 9.43
CA ASP A 9 -10.82 -10.59 10.52
C ASP A 9 -9.66 -11.37 11.15
N GLU A 10 -9.78 -12.68 11.33
CA GLU A 10 -8.67 -13.52 11.81
C GLU A 10 -7.49 -13.51 10.84
N GLN A 11 -7.74 -13.64 9.54
CA GLN A 11 -6.71 -13.52 8.51
C GLN A 11 -6.01 -12.16 8.54
N ARG A 12 -6.76 -11.07 8.78
CA ARG A 12 -6.18 -9.72 8.91
C ARG A 12 -5.30 -9.59 10.13
N VAL A 13 -5.71 -10.12 11.28
CA VAL A 13 -4.91 -10.10 12.51
C VAL A 13 -3.60 -10.84 12.28
N SER A 14 -3.66 -12.09 11.81
CA SER A 14 -2.45 -12.90 11.56
C SER A 14 -1.52 -12.29 10.52
N ALA A 15 -2.06 -11.65 9.48
CA ALA A 15 -1.25 -10.95 8.48
C ALA A 15 -0.57 -9.69 9.03
N SER A 16 -1.12 -9.07 10.08
CA SER A 16 -0.59 -7.86 10.70
C SER A 16 0.47 -8.12 11.79
N GLU A 17 0.49 -9.31 12.39
CA GLU A 17 1.46 -9.68 13.45
C GLU A 17 2.93 -9.44 13.09
N PRO A 18 3.43 -9.75 11.87
CA PRO A 18 4.82 -9.52 11.51
C PRO A 18 5.13 -8.07 11.08
N ILE A 19 4.13 -7.20 11.02
CA ILE A 19 4.26 -5.82 10.50
C ILE A 19 4.56 -4.87 11.67
N ASP A 20 5.55 -3.99 11.49
CA ASP A 20 5.86 -2.95 12.47
C ASP A 20 4.64 -2.04 12.75
N ALA A 21 4.40 -1.74 14.03
CA ALA A 21 3.22 -0.99 14.46
C ALA A 21 3.16 0.44 13.87
N ALA A 22 4.30 1.10 13.64
CA ALA A 22 4.33 2.42 13.03
C ALA A 22 4.00 2.37 11.54
N LEU A 23 4.38 1.29 10.85
CA LEU A 23 3.99 1.04 9.46
C LEU A 23 2.50 0.74 9.36
N LEU A 24 1.96 -0.06 10.28
CA LEU A 24 0.53 -0.36 10.36
C LEU A 24 -0.31 0.91 10.59
N ASP A 25 0.10 1.77 11.53
CA ASP A 25 -0.56 3.05 11.81
C ASP A 25 -0.52 3.98 10.58
N SER A 26 0.61 4.02 9.86
CA SER A 26 0.72 4.77 8.60
C SER A 26 -0.24 4.23 7.54
N TYR A 27 -0.35 2.91 7.40
CA TYR A 27 -1.30 2.27 6.51
C TYR A 27 -2.75 2.63 6.87
N GLU A 28 -3.13 2.57 8.14
CA GLU A 28 -4.51 2.87 8.59
C GLU A 28 -4.88 4.34 8.35
N LYS A 29 -3.96 5.26 8.62
CA LYS A 29 -4.13 6.69 8.33
C LYS A 29 -4.34 6.96 6.85
N LEU A 30 -3.55 6.33 5.98
CA LEU A 30 -3.73 6.45 4.54
C LEU A 30 -5.03 5.78 4.07
N ARG A 31 -5.38 4.62 4.64
CA ARG A 31 -6.59 3.87 4.28
C ARG A 31 -7.83 4.69 4.56
N SER A 32 -7.93 5.30 5.74
CA SER A 32 -9.04 6.17 6.10
C SER A 32 -9.11 7.43 5.23
N ARG A 33 -7.97 8.05 4.91
CA ARG A 33 -7.90 9.28 4.11
C ARG A 33 -8.17 9.06 2.61
N LEU A 34 -7.76 7.92 2.05
CA LEU A 34 -7.73 7.67 0.60
C LEU A 34 -8.84 6.71 0.13
N GLY A 35 -9.97 6.70 0.84
CA GLY A 35 -11.17 5.97 0.44
C GLY A 35 -11.05 4.46 0.56
N GLY A 36 -10.31 3.97 1.56
CA GLY A 36 -10.16 2.53 1.84
C GLY A 36 -8.96 1.86 1.19
N VAL A 37 -8.17 2.58 0.39
CA VAL A 37 -6.99 2.02 -0.32
C VAL A 37 -5.74 2.83 0.01
N ALA A 38 -4.93 2.33 0.94
CA ALA A 38 -3.64 2.93 1.33
C ALA A 38 -2.48 2.52 0.42
N VAL A 39 -2.53 1.30 -0.12
CA VAL A 39 -1.44 0.68 -0.88
C VAL A 39 -1.91 0.41 -2.31
N ALA A 40 -1.09 0.75 -3.29
CA ALA A 40 -1.32 0.47 -4.70
C ALA A 40 -0.12 -0.25 -5.30
N ARG A 41 -0.36 -1.04 -6.34
CA ARG A 41 0.71 -1.68 -7.10
C ARG A 41 1.21 -0.72 -8.17
N LEU A 42 2.53 -0.73 -8.40
CA LEU A 42 3.12 -0.11 -9.58
C LEU A 42 3.06 -1.11 -10.75
N VAL A 43 2.30 -0.79 -11.80
CA VAL A 43 2.20 -1.61 -13.01
C VAL A 43 2.82 -0.84 -14.17
N GLY A 44 4.04 -1.24 -14.56
CA GLY A 44 4.83 -0.52 -15.56
C GLY A 44 5.25 0.86 -15.04
N SER A 45 4.51 1.89 -15.44
CA SER A 45 4.64 3.28 -14.98
C SER A 45 3.35 3.83 -14.36
N ASN A 46 2.34 2.99 -14.10
CA ASN A 46 1.05 3.44 -13.59
C ASN A 46 0.80 2.98 -12.15
N CYS A 47 0.26 3.88 -11.34
CA CYS A 47 -0.25 3.55 -10.00
C CYS A 47 -1.66 2.97 -10.11
N THR A 48 -1.89 1.74 -9.64
CA THR A 48 -3.23 1.11 -9.68
C THR A 48 -4.24 1.74 -8.72
N GLY A 49 -3.82 2.70 -7.88
CA GLY A 49 -4.72 3.41 -6.99
C GLY A 49 -5.35 4.63 -7.65
N CYS A 50 -4.54 5.53 -8.18
CA CYS A 50 -5.02 6.76 -8.82
C CYS A 50 -5.14 6.64 -10.34
N HIS A 51 -4.62 5.56 -10.93
CA HIS A 51 -4.61 5.28 -12.36
C HIS A 51 -3.83 6.33 -13.18
N LEU A 52 -3.01 7.13 -12.52
CA LEU A 52 -2.14 8.11 -13.17
C LEU A 52 -0.77 7.50 -13.51
N THR A 53 -0.18 8.04 -14.57
CA THR A 53 1.18 7.71 -15.00
C THR A 53 2.19 8.46 -14.15
N ILE A 54 3.09 7.70 -13.54
CA ILE A 54 4.22 8.20 -12.77
C ILE A 54 5.34 8.59 -13.77
N PRO A 55 5.98 9.75 -13.60
CA PRO A 55 7.11 10.16 -14.42
C PRO A 55 8.22 9.10 -14.45
N ALA A 56 8.87 8.93 -15.61
CA ALA A 56 9.89 7.89 -15.79
C ALA A 56 11.02 7.99 -14.75
N VAL A 57 11.46 9.20 -14.40
CA VAL A 57 12.51 9.43 -13.39
C VAL A 57 12.10 8.90 -12.01
N GLU A 58 10.85 9.13 -11.60
CA GLU A 58 10.33 8.61 -10.33
C GLU A 58 10.13 7.09 -10.38
N VAL A 59 9.68 6.54 -11.51
CA VAL A 59 9.62 5.07 -11.71
C VAL A 59 11.00 4.43 -11.58
N ASP A 60 12.03 5.01 -12.20
CA ASP A 60 13.42 4.55 -12.06
C ASP A 60 13.91 4.64 -10.62
N ARG A 61 13.58 5.73 -9.91
CA ARG A 61 13.89 5.89 -8.49
C ARG A 61 13.20 4.82 -7.64
N ILE A 62 11.91 4.58 -7.84
CA ILE A 62 11.13 3.54 -7.14
C ILE A 62 11.74 2.15 -7.39
N LYS A 63 12.12 1.85 -8.63
CA LYS A 63 12.73 0.55 -8.99
C LYS A 63 14.11 0.34 -8.37
N ARG A 64 14.86 1.42 -8.16
CA ARG A 64 16.20 1.39 -7.53
C ARG A 64 16.15 1.50 -6.01
N ALA A 65 15.00 1.86 -5.44
CA ALA A 65 14.83 1.93 -4.00
C ALA A 65 15.01 0.53 -3.35
N PRO A 66 15.61 0.45 -2.15
CA PRO A 66 15.70 -0.80 -1.40
C PRO A 66 14.35 -1.46 -1.21
N GLU A 67 14.31 -2.79 -1.11
CA GLU A 67 13.06 -3.54 -0.88
C GLU A 67 12.40 -3.20 0.46
N ASN A 68 13.19 -2.69 1.40
CA ASN A 68 12.75 -2.33 2.74
C ASN A 68 12.30 -0.86 2.84
N GLU A 69 12.41 -0.08 1.75
CA GLU A 69 11.99 1.32 1.73
C GLU A 69 10.56 1.44 1.23
N VAL A 70 9.73 2.12 2.01
CA VAL A 70 8.35 2.44 1.62
C VAL A 70 8.37 3.64 0.69
N VAL A 71 7.96 3.43 -0.57
CA VAL A 71 7.85 4.51 -1.55
C VAL A 71 6.39 4.93 -1.71
N TYR A 72 6.17 6.21 -2.00
CA TYR A 72 4.84 6.79 -2.13
C TYR A 72 4.63 7.32 -3.54
N CYS A 73 3.39 7.21 -4.03
CA CYS A 73 2.94 7.91 -5.22
C CYS A 73 2.58 9.36 -4.85
N ASP A 74 2.57 10.28 -5.84
CA ASP A 74 2.12 11.67 -5.67
C ASP A 74 0.68 11.78 -5.12
N CYS A 75 -0.15 10.74 -5.30
CA CYS A 75 -1.49 10.68 -4.68
C CYS A 75 -1.48 10.35 -3.17
N GLY A 76 -0.30 10.10 -2.59
CA GLY A 76 -0.10 9.76 -1.18
C GLY A 76 -0.19 8.26 -0.85
N ARG A 77 -0.48 7.39 -1.81
CA ARG A 77 -0.54 5.93 -1.58
C ARG A 77 0.86 5.31 -1.52
N MET A 78 1.03 4.32 -0.65
CA MET A 78 2.21 3.48 -0.63
C MET A 78 2.25 2.61 -1.90
N LEU A 79 3.40 2.51 -2.54
CA LEU A 79 3.61 1.70 -3.74
C LEU A 79 4.30 0.39 -3.39
N VAL A 80 3.72 -0.71 -3.86
CA VAL A 80 4.36 -2.03 -3.89
C VAL A 80 4.75 -2.37 -5.32
N ARG A 81 5.94 -2.93 -5.49
CA ARG A 81 6.56 -3.29 -6.77
C ARG A 81 6.65 -4.79 -6.95
#